data_AF-A0A540WPR0-F1
#
_entry.id   AF-A0A540WPR0-F1
#
_cell.length_a   1.000
_cell.length_b   1.000
_cell.length_c   1.000
_cell.angle_alpha   90.00
_cell.angle_beta   90.00
_cell.angle_gamma   90.00
#
_symmetry.space_group_name_H-M   'P 1'
#
loop_
_entity.id
_entity.type
_entity.pdbx_description
1 polymer ?
#
loop_
_entity_poly.entity_id
_entity_poly.type
_entity_poly.pdbx_seq_one_letter_code
_entity_poly.pdbx_strand_id
1 'polypeptide(L)'
;MTDEEKIKAMRLARAIASDISLYNEQKIIKGIEQDNLFEVLKEELEEGRELYKSRVSQDVYTNANFFERAINDIVLRSKAHVKSKIW
;
A
#
# COMPACT_ATOMS: atom_id res chain seq x y z
N MET A 1 -6.25 16.93 12.46
CA MET A 1 -6.57 16.49 11.08
C MET A 1 -8.08 16.62 10.84
N THR A 2 -8.45 17.43 9.85
CA THR A 2 -9.85 17.64 9.40
C THR A 2 -10.37 16.45 8.59
N ASP A 3 -11.70 16.34 8.42
CA ASP A 3 -12.28 15.26 7.61
C ASP A 3 -11.96 15.39 6.12
N GLU A 4 -11.83 16.62 5.61
CA GLU A 4 -11.38 16.85 4.23
C GLU A 4 -9.95 16.35 4.01
N GLU A 5 -9.04 16.62 4.96
CA GLU A 5 -7.67 16.09 4.91
C GLU A 5 -7.64 14.56 4.95
N LYS A 6 -8.45 13.92 5.79
CA LYS A 6 -8.58 12.45 5.82
C LYS A 6 -9.00 11.91 4.47
N ILE A 7 -10.02 12.50 3.85
CA ILE A 7 -10.54 12.04 2.56
C ILE A 7 -9.48 12.17 1.47
N LYS A 8 -8.78 13.32 1.39
CA LYS A 8 -7.69 13.52 0.43
C LYS A 8 -6.55 12.53 0.64
N ALA A 9 -6.14 12.32 1.88
CA ALA A 9 -5.10 11.37 2.24
C ALA A 9 -5.47 9.92 1.87
N MET A 10 -6.70 9.48 2.21
CA MET A 10 -7.19 8.15 1.82
C MET A 10 -7.23 7.96 0.31
N ARG A 11 -7.66 8.98 -0.46
CA ARG A 11 -7.66 8.92 -1.93
C ARG A 11 -6.26 8.79 -2.49
N LEU A 12 -5.31 9.57 -1.98
CA LEU A 12 -3.90 9.50 -2.41
C LEU A 12 -3.30 8.13 -2.09
N ALA A 13 -3.48 7.62 -0.87
CA ALA A 13 -2.99 6.31 -0.46
C ALA A 13 -3.52 5.19 -1.38
N ARG A 14 -4.82 5.23 -1.71
CA ARG A 14 -5.43 4.26 -2.62
C ARG A 14 -4.91 4.38 -4.05
N ALA A 15 -4.66 5.60 -4.54
CA ALA A 15 -4.07 5.80 -5.87
C ALA A 15 -2.68 5.17 -5.96
N ILE A 16 -1.80 5.49 -5.01
CA ILE A 16 -0.43 4.92 -4.96
C ILE A 16 -0.47 3.39 -4.83
N ALA A 17 -1.31 2.84 -3.95
CA ALA A 17 -1.44 1.39 -3.81
C ALA A 17 -1.98 0.72 -5.09
N SER A 18 -2.85 1.41 -5.84
CA SER A 18 -3.36 0.91 -7.12
C SER A 18 -2.26 0.90 -8.19
N ASP A 19 -1.43 1.93 -8.24
CA ASP A 19 -0.29 1.99 -9.15
C ASP A 19 0.71 0.85 -8.83
N ILE A 20 1.08 0.68 -7.56
CA ILE A 20 1.94 -0.43 -7.12
C ILE A 20 1.34 -1.77 -7.54
N SER A 21 0.03 -1.98 -7.29
CA SER A 21 -0.64 -3.22 -7.66
C SER A 21 -0.68 -3.47 -9.16
N LEU A 22 -0.90 -2.42 -9.96
CA LEU A 22 -1.03 -2.53 -11.41
C LEU A 22 0.30 -2.87 -12.07
N TYR A 23 1.38 -2.21 -11.65
CA TYR A 23 2.68 -2.36 -12.29
C TYR A 23 3.52 -3.54 -11.75
N ASN A 24 3.14 -4.11 -10.61
CA ASN A 24 3.93 -5.16 -9.94
C ASN A 24 3.17 -6.48 -9.74
N GLU A 25 2.12 -6.75 -10.51
CA GLU A 25 1.23 -7.90 -10.28
C GLU A 25 1.98 -9.24 -10.18
N GLN A 26 2.89 -9.53 -11.11
CA GLN A 26 3.66 -10.79 -11.07
C GLN A 26 4.58 -10.86 -9.85
N LYS A 27 5.15 -9.73 -9.43
CA LYS A 27 6.03 -9.62 -8.26
C LYS A 27 5.25 -9.84 -6.97
N ILE A 28 4.04 -9.28 -6.89
CA ILE A 28 3.08 -9.49 -5.80
C ILE A 28 2.72 -10.97 -5.68
N ILE A 29 2.30 -11.61 -6.78
CA ILE A 29 1.90 -13.02 -6.76
C ILE A 29 3.05 -13.89 -6.25
N LYS A 30 4.25 -13.74 -6.80
CA LYS A 30 5.44 -14.49 -6.35
C LYS A 30 5.75 -14.22 -4.88
N GLY A 31 5.69 -12.95 -4.46
CA GLY A 31 5.94 -12.54 -3.09
C GLY A 31 4.98 -13.18 -2.09
N ILE A 32 3.71 -13.30 -2.48
CA ILE A 32 2.66 -13.95 -1.70
C ILE A 32 2.88 -15.47 -1.66
N GLU A 33 3.17 -16.11 -2.79
CA GLU A 33 3.42 -17.57 -2.87
C GLU A 33 4.63 -18.00 -2.04
N GLN A 34 5.63 -17.12 -1.94
CA GLN A 34 6.89 -17.37 -1.23
C GLN A 34 6.93 -16.83 0.21
N ASP A 35 5.85 -16.19 0.68
CA ASP A 35 5.79 -15.55 2.00
C ASP A 35 6.89 -14.50 2.24
N ASN A 36 7.20 -13.69 1.22
CA ASN A 36 8.20 -12.63 1.26
C ASN A 36 7.73 -11.34 0.54
N LEU A 37 6.41 -11.10 0.46
CA LEU A 37 5.80 -10.00 -0.27
C LEU A 37 6.43 -8.63 0.01
N PHE A 38 6.60 -8.28 1.29
CA PHE A 38 7.14 -6.98 1.69
C PHE A 38 8.65 -6.84 1.40
N GLU A 39 9.37 -7.96 1.34
CA GLU A 39 10.78 -7.96 0.96
C GLU A 39 10.92 -7.71 -0.54
N VAL A 40 10.14 -8.43 -1.36
CA VAL A 40 10.20 -8.25 -2.81
C VAL A 40 9.71 -6.86 -3.20
N LEU A 41 8.65 -6.34 -2.60
CA LEU A 41 8.10 -5.00 -2.90
C LEU A 41 8.77 -3.85 -2.14
N LYS A 42 9.90 -4.07 -1.48
CA LYS A 42 10.50 -3.08 -0.58
C LYS A 42 10.70 -1.72 -1.26
N GLU A 43 11.28 -1.72 -2.45
CA GLU A 43 11.58 -0.50 -3.21
C GLU A 43 10.29 0.25 -3.57
N GLU A 44 9.29 -0.43 -4.13
CA GLU A 44 8.02 0.18 -4.53
C GLU A 44 7.22 0.72 -3.34
N LEU A 45 7.31 0.04 -2.18
CA LEU A 45 6.66 0.48 -0.95
C LEU A 45 7.37 1.67 -0.32
N GLU A 46 8.69 1.73 -0.36
CA GLU A 46 9.48 2.87 0.12
C GLU A 46 9.23 4.11 -0.74
N GLU A 47 9.26 3.97 -2.06
CA GLU A 47 8.94 5.06 -3.00
C GLU A 47 7.51 5.56 -2.82
N GLY A 48 6.54 4.64 -2.76
CA GLY A 48 5.13 4.98 -2.53
C GLY A 48 4.92 5.69 -1.19
N ARG A 49 5.66 5.28 -0.15
CA ARG A 49 5.61 5.87 1.19
C ARG A 49 6.19 7.28 1.21
N GLU A 50 7.34 7.51 0.57
CA GLU A 50 7.94 8.84 0.49
C GLU A 50 7.09 9.79 -0.36
N LEU A 51 6.49 9.30 -1.46
CA LEU A 51 5.54 10.07 -2.24
C LEU A 51 4.31 10.46 -1.41
N TYR A 52 3.74 9.52 -0.65
CA TYR A 52 2.61 9.79 0.23
C TYR A 52 2.97 10.83 1.29
N LYS A 53 4.09 10.62 2.01
CA LYS A 53 4.61 11.51 3.05
C LYS A 53 4.84 12.93 2.56
N SER A 54 5.37 13.10 1.35
CA SER A 54 5.63 14.42 0.76
C SER A 54 4.36 15.24 0.45
N ARG A 55 3.19 14.61 0.44
CA ARG A 55 1.92 15.22 0.00
C ARG A 55 0.84 15.29 1.08
N VAL A 56 1.09 14.73 2.26
CA VAL A 56 0.17 14.80 3.39
C VAL A 56 0.77 15.62 4.53
N SER A 57 -0.09 16.14 5.40
CA SER A 57 0.39 16.87 6.58
C SER A 57 1.08 15.93 7.57
N GLN A 58 1.97 16.47 8.40
CA GLN A 58 2.68 15.70 9.43
C GLN A 58 1.71 15.00 10.38
N ASP A 59 0.59 15.63 10.72
CA ASP A 59 -0.46 15.07 11.58
C ASP A 59 -1.11 13.83 10.94
N VAL A 60 -1.44 13.88 9.64
CA VAL A 60 -1.92 12.71 8.89
C VAL A 60 -0.88 11.60 8.88
N TYR A 61 0.38 11.93 8.58
CA TYR A 61 1.45 10.93 8.47
C TYR A 61 1.78 10.27 9.81
N THR A 62 1.67 11.00 10.91
CA THR A 62 2.06 10.51 12.25
C THR A 62 0.92 9.79 12.95
N ASN A 63 -0.32 10.29 12.81
CA ASN A 63 -1.47 9.85 13.61
C ASN A 63 -2.49 9.00 12.83
N ALA A 64 -2.27 8.73 11.54
CA ALA A 64 -3.12 7.86 10.73
C ALA A 64 -2.31 6.77 10.01
N ASN A 65 -3.00 5.72 9.57
CA ASN A 65 -2.42 4.56 8.88
C ASN A 65 -3.03 4.33 7.49
N PHE A 66 -3.46 5.40 6.82
CA PHE A 66 -4.18 5.30 5.54
C PHE A 66 -3.36 4.64 4.44
N PHE A 67 -2.04 4.87 4.43
CA PHE A 67 -1.14 4.26 3.46
C PHE A 67 -1.06 2.74 3.66
N GLU A 68 -0.77 2.29 4.88
CA GLU A 68 -0.69 0.86 5.24
C GLU A 68 -2.00 0.14 4.97
N ARG A 69 -3.14 0.78 5.30
CA ARG A 69 -4.47 0.23 5.01
C ARG A 69 -4.70 0.07 3.51
N ALA A 70 -4.32 1.07 2.71
CA ALA A 70 -4.46 0.97 1.25
C ALA A 70 -3.58 -0.14 0.66
N ILE A 71 -2.33 -0.29 1.13
CA ILE A 71 -1.47 -1.40 0.72
C ILE A 71 -2.11 -2.75 1.07
N ASN A 72 -2.57 -2.93 2.32
CA ASN A 72 -3.21 -4.18 2.74
C ASN A 72 -4.48 -4.47 1.93
N ASP A 73 -5.33 -3.48 1.68
CA ASP A 73 -6.61 -3.68 1.01
C ASP A 73 -6.47 -3.90 -0.50
N ILE A 74 -5.54 -3.20 -1.15
CA ILE A 74 -5.41 -3.19 -2.62
C ILE A 74 -4.32 -4.14 -3.12
N VAL A 75 -3.17 -4.20 -2.44
CA VAL A 75 -2.03 -5.02 -2.89
C VAL A 75 -2.14 -6.45 -2.39
N LEU A 76 -2.48 -6.64 -1.10
CA LEU A 76 -2.52 -7.97 -0.48
C LEU A 76 -3.91 -8.61 -0.56
N ARG A 77 -4.94 -7.99 0.02
CA ARG A 77 -6.29 -8.57 0.15
C ARG A 77 -6.93 -8.86 -1.21
N SER A 78 -6.69 -8.04 -2.22
CA SER A 78 -7.21 -8.27 -3.58
C SER A 78 -6.69 -9.58 -4.21
N LYS A 79 -5.60 -10.12 -3.67
CA LYS A 79 -4.93 -11.35 -4.12
C LYS A 79 -5.18 -12.54 -3.19
N ALA A 80 -6.21 -12.50 -2.35
CA ALA A 80 -6.59 -13.61 -1.46
C ALA A 80 -6.92 -14.94 -2.19
N HIS A 81 -7.02 -14.93 -3.53
CA HIS A 81 -7.21 -16.10 -4.38
C HIS A 81 -5.91 -16.76 -4.84
N VAL A 82 -4.75 -16.14 -4.62
CA VAL A 82 -3.43 -16.76 -4.85
C VAL A 82 -3.31 -17.96 -3.89
N LYS A 83 -2.31 -18.83 -4.01
CA LYS A 83 -2.08 -19.95 -3.07
C LYS A 83 -0.86 -19.64 -2.18
N SER A 84 -1.04 -19.70 -0.86
CA SER A 84 -0.03 -19.32 0.14
C SER A 84 -0.45 -19.85 1.51
N LYS A 85 0.50 -19.83 2.46
CA LYS A 85 0.31 -20.21 3.86
C LYS A 85 -0.10 -19.03 4.74
N ILE A 86 -0.11 -17.81 4.20
CA ILE A 86 -0.37 -16.57 4.94
C ILE A 86 -1.86 -16.30 5.21
N TRP A 87 -2.76 -17.12 4.65
CA TRP A 87 -4.20 -17.13 4.91
C TRP A 87 -4.71 -18.55 5.17
#